data_AF-A0AAV8RZW4-F1
#
_entry.id   AF-A0AAV8RZW4-F1
#
_cell.length_a   1.000
_cell.length_b   1.000
_cell.length_c   1.000
_cell.angle_alpha   90.00
_cell.angle_beta   90.00
_cell.angle_gamma   90.00
#
_symmetry.space_group_name_H-M   'P 1'
#
loop_
_entity.id
_entity.type
_entity.pdbx_description
1 polymer ?
#
loop_
_entity_poly.entity_id
_entity_poly.type
_entity_poly.pdbx_seq_one_letter_code
_entity_poly.pdbx_strand_id
1 'polypeptide(L)'
;MTTMATDIDSLPQDLLVELCVSIVSSSPTPREDIMRLRASCRRFREASKARKVGQCMPVRRERAFRWLDAKGYIAFLHSCAECGNLEASLILGLDEVYNRKRKSLGLHHLHKAMKGGHRVAAYTLGIILFQDLQTQQLGVKTLNKLVAMDLPGGPSAHESLISGDVIIATCRREAASAMRDITWMRLHLRPRGPCTNRLCGIVENPDKADPWSGEESFRFCSQLCRWTHELYKFSKLT
;
A
#
# COMPACT_ATOMS: atom_id res chain seq x y z
N MET A 1 -42.09 -2.59 -29.39
CA MET A 1 -41.55 -2.55 -28.01
C MET A 1 -40.43 -1.53 -28.01
N THR A 2 -40.72 -0.30 -27.60
CA THR A 2 -39.77 0.80 -27.52
C THR A 2 -38.91 0.60 -26.28
N THR A 3 -37.63 0.26 -26.45
CA THR A 3 -36.63 0.36 -25.40
C THR A 3 -36.55 1.81 -24.97
N MET A 4 -37.11 2.13 -23.80
CA MET A 4 -36.91 3.43 -23.15
C MET A 4 -35.43 3.54 -22.80
N ALA A 5 -34.65 4.18 -23.67
CA ALA A 5 -33.31 4.62 -23.32
C ALA A 5 -33.47 5.62 -22.16
N THR A 6 -33.08 5.19 -20.95
CA THR A 6 -33.01 6.09 -19.81
C THR A 6 -31.99 7.18 -20.14
N ASP A 7 -32.47 8.40 -20.32
CA ASP A 7 -31.62 9.56 -20.56
C ASP A 7 -30.67 9.74 -19.37
N ILE A 8 -29.38 9.90 -19.65
CA ILE A 8 -28.35 10.17 -18.63
C ILE A 8 -28.74 11.42 -17.83
N ASP A 9 -29.43 12.38 -18.45
CA ASP A 9 -29.89 13.60 -17.80
C ASP A 9 -31.01 13.36 -16.77
N SER A 10 -31.67 12.20 -16.78
CA SER A 10 -32.67 11.82 -15.78
C SER A 10 -32.12 11.10 -14.54
N LEU A 11 -30.87 10.61 -14.58
CA LEU A 11 -30.31 9.80 -13.49
C LEU A 11 -29.97 10.65 -12.25
N PRO A 12 -30.16 10.16 -11.02
CA PRO A 12 -29.63 10.82 -9.81
C PRO A 12 -28.11 10.99 -9.85
N GLN A 13 -27.61 12.06 -9.25
CA GLN A 13 -26.18 12.38 -9.26
C GLN A 13 -25.34 11.28 -8.59
N ASP A 14 -25.83 10.66 -7.51
CA ASP A 14 -25.12 9.60 -6.79
C ASP A 14 -24.93 8.35 -7.65
N LEU A 15 -25.90 8.01 -8.52
CA LEU A 15 -25.74 6.91 -9.47
C LEU A 15 -24.64 7.20 -10.49
N LEU A 16 -24.52 8.46 -10.95
CA LEU A 16 -23.42 8.86 -11.83
C LEU A 16 -22.06 8.76 -11.12
N VAL A 17 -22.00 9.04 -9.81
CA VAL A 17 -20.80 8.85 -9.00
C VAL A 17 -20.45 7.37 -8.88
N GLU A 18 -21.43 6.49 -8.60
CA GLU A 18 -21.19 5.04 -8.56
C GLU A 18 -20.73 4.49 -9.92
N LEU A 19 -21.27 5.00 -11.03
CA LEU A 19 -20.78 4.66 -12.38
C LEU A 19 -19.32 5.09 -12.56
N CYS A 20 -18.95 6.31 -12.15
CA CYS A 20 -17.55 6.75 -12.16
C CYS A 20 -16.65 5.82 -11.33
N VAL A 21 -17.09 5.44 -10.13
CA VAL A 21 -16.36 4.52 -9.22
C VAL A 21 -16.20 3.15 -9.87
N SER A 22 -17.26 2.63 -10.48
CA SER A 22 -17.24 1.36 -11.21
C SER A 22 -16.22 1.41 -12.35
N ILE A 23 -16.25 2.48 -13.16
CA ILE A 23 -15.33 2.67 -14.28
C ILE A 23 -13.87 2.71 -13.80
N VAL A 24 -13.55 3.50 -12.78
CA VAL A 24 -12.15 3.57 -12.30
C VAL A 24 -11.69 2.25 -11.68
N SER A 25 -12.61 1.44 -11.14
CA SER A 25 -12.27 0.17 -10.49
C SER A 25 -12.05 -0.97 -11.49
N SER A 26 -12.85 -1.01 -12.57
CA SER A 26 -12.84 -2.10 -13.56
C SER A 26 -12.03 -1.81 -14.81
N SER A 27 -11.81 -0.55 -15.16
CA SER A 27 -11.08 -0.18 -16.37
C SER A 27 -9.60 -0.59 -16.30
N PRO A 28 -9.01 -1.03 -17.44
CA PRO A 28 -7.56 -1.19 -17.57
C PRO A 28 -6.80 0.14 -17.65
N THR A 29 -7.48 1.23 -18.03
CA THR A 29 -6.95 2.60 -18.21
C THR A 29 -7.81 3.63 -17.44
N PRO A 30 -7.98 3.48 -16.12
CA PRO A 30 -9.00 4.18 -15.35
C PRO A 30 -8.83 5.70 -15.33
N ARG A 31 -7.60 6.23 -15.37
CA ARG A 31 -7.36 7.68 -15.47
C ARG A 31 -7.82 8.25 -16.80
N GLU A 32 -7.55 7.57 -17.90
CA GLU A 32 -7.92 8.04 -19.24
C GLU A 32 -9.43 7.95 -19.46
N ASP A 33 -10.04 6.87 -18.99
CA ASP A 33 -11.48 6.67 -19.14
C ASP A 33 -12.29 7.65 -18.28
N ILE A 34 -11.85 7.96 -17.05
CA ILE A 34 -12.53 8.98 -16.25
C ILE A 34 -12.35 10.39 -16.87
N MET A 35 -11.21 10.68 -17.52
CA MET A 35 -11.03 11.94 -18.24
C MET A 35 -11.95 12.04 -19.46
N ARG A 36 -12.10 10.95 -20.24
CA ARG A 36 -13.05 10.89 -21.36
C ARG A 36 -14.48 11.05 -20.89
N LEU A 37 -14.87 10.38 -19.80
CA LEU A 37 -16.19 10.50 -19.19
C LEU A 37 -16.46 11.92 -18.68
N ARG A 38 -15.46 12.57 -18.07
CA ARG A 38 -15.54 13.98 -17.66
C ARG A 38 -15.73 14.93 -18.85
N ALA A 39 -15.18 14.58 -20.01
CA ALA A 39 -15.30 15.38 -21.23
C ALA A 39 -16.65 15.20 -21.94
N SER A 40 -17.33 14.06 -21.73
CA SER A 40 -18.56 13.73 -22.47
C SER A 40 -19.75 14.61 -22.09
N CYS A 41 -19.97 14.89 -20.81
CA CYS A 41 -21.07 15.77 -20.39
C CYS A 41 -20.82 16.49 -19.05
N ARG A 42 -21.59 17.56 -18.80
CA ARG A 42 -21.49 18.37 -17.57
C ARG A 42 -21.81 17.54 -16.32
N ARG A 43 -22.75 16.59 -16.41
CA ARG A 43 -23.18 15.77 -15.27
C ARG A 43 -22.07 14.82 -14.80
N PHE A 44 -21.42 14.13 -15.74
CA PHE A 44 -20.25 13.31 -15.44
C PHE A 44 -19.02 14.15 -15.07
N ARG A 45 -18.89 15.37 -15.62
CA ARG A 45 -17.87 16.31 -15.16
C ARG A 45 -18.01 16.62 -13.67
N GLU A 46 -19.23 16.74 -13.18
CA GLU A 46 -19.49 16.95 -11.76
C GLU A 46 -19.33 15.66 -10.95
N ALA A 47 -19.88 14.54 -11.43
CA ALA A 47 -19.79 13.25 -10.75
C ALA A 47 -18.34 12.78 -10.56
N SER A 48 -17.49 12.98 -11.57
CA SER A 48 -16.06 12.62 -11.51
C SER A 48 -15.25 13.40 -10.47
N LYS A 49 -15.76 14.54 -9.98
CA LYS A 49 -15.11 15.30 -8.89
C LYS A 49 -15.45 14.74 -7.51
N ALA A 50 -16.42 13.83 -7.40
CA ALA A 50 -16.80 13.27 -6.12
C ALA A 50 -15.60 12.59 -5.47
N ARG A 51 -15.39 12.88 -4.19
CA ARG A 51 -14.26 12.37 -3.39
C ARG A 51 -14.09 10.86 -3.50
N LYS A 52 -15.21 10.12 -3.55
CA LYS A 52 -15.23 8.65 -3.69
C LYS A 52 -14.52 8.16 -4.96
N VAL A 53 -14.59 8.90 -6.08
CA VAL A 53 -13.91 8.53 -7.33
C VAL A 53 -12.39 8.55 -7.14
N GLY A 54 -11.85 9.60 -6.52
CA GLY A 54 -10.42 9.69 -6.20
C GLY A 54 -9.97 8.65 -5.16
N GLN A 55 -10.82 8.34 -4.18
CA GLN A 55 -10.57 7.28 -3.20
C GLN A 55 -10.43 5.90 -3.84
N CYS A 56 -11.27 5.58 -4.83
CA CYS A 56 -11.30 4.29 -5.50
C CYS A 56 -10.32 4.17 -6.69
N MET A 57 -9.63 5.25 -7.04
CA MET A 57 -8.69 5.26 -8.17
C MET A 57 -7.53 4.27 -7.93
N PRO A 58 -7.30 3.26 -8.79
CA PRO A 58 -6.25 2.26 -8.60
C PRO A 58 -4.89 2.81 -9.08
N VAL A 59 -4.32 3.74 -8.30
CA VAL A 59 -3.15 4.54 -8.70
C VAL A 59 -1.91 3.71 -9.08
N ARG A 60 -1.75 2.48 -8.54
CA ARG A 60 -0.64 1.60 -8.96
C ARG A 60 -0.77 1.06 -10.38
N ARG A 61 -1.98 0.97 -10.93
CA ARG A 61 -2.19 0.58 -12.34
C ARG A 61 -1.73 1.68 -13.30
N GLU A 62 -1.76 2.93 -12.85
CA GLU A 62 -1.36 4.11 -13.60
C GLU A 62 0.17 4.36 -13.58
N ARG A 63 0.99 3.38 -13.21
CA ARG A 63 2.46 3.53 -13.17
C ARG A 63 3.07 3.94 -14.50
N ALA A 64 2.43 3.57 -15.63
CA ALA A 64 2.85 3.98 -16.97
C ALA A 64 2.83 5.52 -17.12
N PHE A 65 1.86 6.19 -16.49
CA PHE A 65 1.70 7.64 -16.54
C PHE A 65 2.91 8.38 -15.96
N ARG A 66 3.61 7.78 -14.97
CA ARG A 66 4.84 8.35 -14.41
C ARG A 66 5.95 8.57 -15.44
N TRP A 67 6.05 7.70 -16.43
CA TRP A 67 7.08 7.76 -17.47
C TRP A 67 6.78 8.82 -18.52
N LEU A 68 5.49 9.05 -18.78
CA LEU A 68 5.02 10.02 -19.74
C LEU A 68 5.07 11.43 -19.16
N ASP A 69 4.63 11.59 -17.91
CA ASP A 69 4.62 12.87 -17.20
C ASP A 69 4.81 12.65 -15.70
N ALA A 70 6.08 12.66 -15.26
CA ALA A 70 6.42 12.48 -13.86
C ALA A 70 5.81 13.57 -12.96
N LYS A 71 5.72 14.82 -13.45
CA LYS A 71 5.16 15.93 -12.66
C LYS A 71 3.64 15.79 -12.52
N GLY A 72 2.96 15.52 -13.63
CA GLY A 72 1.52 15.26 -13.64
C GLY A 72 1.13 14.02 -12.84
N TYR A 73 1.94 12.95 -12.88
CA TYR A 73 1.72 11.77 -12.06
C TYR A 73 1.80 12.07 -10.56
N ILE A 74 2.78 12.85 -10.12
CA ILE A 74 2.86 13.26 -8.71
C ILE A 74 1.66 14.14 -8.33
N ALA A 75 1.27 15.11 -9.16
CA ALA A 75 0.09 15.95 -8.90
C ALA A 75 -1.20 15.10 -8.81
N PHE A 76 -1.35 14.10 -9.68
CA PHE A 76 -2.43 13.13 -9.66
C PHE A 76 -2.46 12.31 -8.36
N LEU A 77 -1.31 11.83 -7.88
CA LEU A 77 -1.22 11.14 -6.59
C LEU A 77 -1.63 12.04 -5.42
N HIS A 78 -1.19 13.31 -5.41
CA HIS A 78 -1.61 14.27 -4.38
C HIS A 78 -3.13 14.44 -4.37
N SER A 79 -3.75 14.63 -5.53
CA SER A 79 -5.21 14.74 -5.67
C SER A 79 -5.94 13.50 -5.13
N CYS A 80 -5.46 12.29 -5.47
CA CYS A 80 -6.02 11.04 -4.94
C CYS A 80 -5.85 10.93 -3.42
N ALA A 81 -4.67 11.28 -2.89
CA ALA A 81 -4.37 11.24 -1.46
C ALA A 81 -5.18 12.25 -0.65
N GLU A 82 -5.49 13.43 -1.21
CA GLU A 82 -6.42 14.42 -0.66
C GLU A 82 -7.84 13.87 -0.61
N CYS A 83 -8.26 13.13 -1.64
CA CYS A 83 -9.51 12.39 -1.61
C CYS A 83 -9.53 11.29 -0.53
N GLY A 84 -8.38 10.85 -0.04
CA GLY A 84 -8.28 9.80 0.99
C GLY A 84 -7.86 8.44 0.43
N ASN A 85 -7.33 8.41 -0.79
CA ASN A 85 -6.72 7.21 -1.35
C ASN A 85 -5.47 6.84 -0.55
N LEU A 86 -5.53 5.68 0.11
CA LEU A 86 -4.47 5.22 1.00
C LEU A 86 -3.26 4.69 0.23
N GLU A 87 -3.48 4.11 -0.95
CA GLU A 87 -2.42 3.63 -1.84
C GLU A 87 -1.62 4.82 -2.41
N ALA A 88 -2.30 5.89 -2.81
CA ALA A 88 -1.64 7.14 -3.21
C ALA A 88 -0.80 7.72 -2.07
N SER A 89 -1.32 7.66 -0.83
CA SER A 89 -0.58 8.10 0.36
C SER A 89 0.65 7.20 0.64
N LEU A 90 0.57 5.88 0.41
CA LEU A 90 1.74 5.00 0.46
C LEU A 90 2.81 5.42 -0.55
N ILE A 91 2.44 5.62 -1.82
CA ILE A 91 3.36 5.97 -2.90
C ILE A 91 4.03 7.32 -2.64
N LEU A 92 3.25 8.35 -2.26
CA LEU A 92 3.80 9.65 -1.88
C LEU A 92 4.75 9.51 -0.68
N GLY A 93 4.37 8.73 0.33
CA GLY A 93 5.24 8.47 1.48
C GLY A 93 6.60 7.93 1.09
N LEU A 94 6.64 6.94 0.19
CA LEU A 94 7.87 6.36 -0.35
C LEU A 94 8.68 7.36 -1.18
N ASP A 95 8.03 8.13 -2.07
CA ASP A 95 8.71 9.15 -2.90
C ASP A 95 9.37 10.24 -2.02
N GLU A 96 8.66 10.71 -1.01
CA GLU A 96 9.14 11.72 -0.08
C GLU A 96 10.34 11.24 0.74
N VAL A 97 10.29 10.02 1.28
CA VAL A 97 11.42 9.46 2.06
C VAL A 97 12.63 9.22 1.16
N TYR A 98 12.45 8.54 0.04
CA TYR A 98 13.57 7.95 -0.69
C TYR A 98 14.07 8.78 -1.87
N ASN A 99 13.19 9.46 -2.61
CA ASN A 99 13.60 10.28 -3.75
C ASN A 99 13.86 11.73 -3.33
N ARG A 100 12.97 12.31 -2.52
CA ARG A 100 13.05 13.73 -2.12
C ARG A 100 13.80 13.98 -0.82
N LYS A 101 14.11 12.92 -0.06
CA LYS A 101 14.81 12.97 1.23
C LYS A 101 14.08 13.81 2.30
N ARG A 102 12.77 13.98 2.17
CA ARG A 102 11.89 14.69 3.12
C ARG A 102 11.23 13.69 4.07
N LYS A 103 12.05 13.05 4.93
CA LYS A 103 11.64 11.94 5.80
C LYS A 103 10.37 12.26 6.63
N SER A 104 10.27 13.44 7.22
CA SER A 104 9.11 13.83 8.05
C SER A 104 7.79 13.82 7.27
N LEU A 105 7.77 14.42 6.07
CA LEU A 105 6.60 14.44 5.21
C LEU A 105 6.24 13.03 4.70
N GLY A 106 7.26 12.24 4.36
CA GLY A 106 7.03 10.85 3.96
C GLY A 106 6.43 9.99 5.07
N LEU A 107 6.93 10.12 6.29
CA LEU A 107 6.36 9.46 7.47
C LEU A 107 4.91 9.92 7.73
N HIS A 108 4.59 11.20 7.50
CA HIS A 108 3.23 11.71 7.63
C HIS A 108 2.26 11.01 6.66
N HIS A 109 2.63 10.88 5.39
CA HIS A 109 1.81 10.18 4.39
C HIS A 109 1.62 8.69 4.72
N LEU A 110 2.70 8.00 5.11
CA LEU A 110 2.63 6.59 5.51
C LEU A 110 1.75 6.38 6.75
N HIS A 111 1.86 7.28 7.74
CA HIS A 111 1.04 7.25 8.94
C HIS A 111 -0.44 7.50 8.64
N LYS A 112 -0.75 8.42 7.73
CA LYS A 112 -2.13 8.65 7.24
C LYS A 112 -2.71 7.39 6.60
N ALA A 113 -1.94 6.73 5.73
CA ALA A 113 -2.35 5.48 5.09
C ALA A 113 -2.56 4.35 6.11
N MET A 114 -1.63 4.18 7.05
CA MET A 114 -1.74 3.21 8.15
C MET A 114 -3.01 3.46 8.99
N LYS A 115 -3.28 4.71 9.39
CA LYS A 115 -4.48 5.05 10.15
C LYS A 115 -5.77 4.74 9.40
N GLY A 116 -5.75 4.75 8.07
CA GLY A 116 -6.87 4.32 7.23
C GLY A 116 -6.99 2.80 7.06
N GLY A 117 -6.13 1.99 7.69
CA GLY A 117 -6.16 0.53 7.59
C GLY A 117 -5.24 -0.07 6.52
N HIS A 118 -4.38 0.73 5.86
CA HIS A 118 -3.52 0.23 4.78
C HIS A 118 -2.30 -0.53 5.34
N ARG A 119 -2.39 -1.87 5.41
CA ARG A 119 -1.38 -2.75 6.02
C ARG A 119 0.03 -2.60 5.43
N VAL A 120 0.16 -2.47 4.11
CA VAL A 120 1.48 -2.27 3.46
C VAL A 120 2.11 -0.95 3.89
N ALA A 121 1.31 0.08 4.18
CA ALA A 121 1.83 1.35 4.66
C ALA A 121 2.26 1.26 6.12
N ALA A 122 1.51 0.51 6.94
CA ALA A 122 1.90 0.19 8.30
C ALA A 122 3.22 -0.58 8.36
N TYR A 123 3.37 -1.61 7.52
CA TYR A 123 4.61 -2.37 7.37
C TYR A 123 5.78 -1.46 6.99
N THR A 124 5.59 -0.66 5.93
CA THR A 124 6.61 0.25 5.40
C THR A 124 7.04 1.29 6.44
N LEU A 125 6.07 1.90 7.13
CA LEU A 125 6.32 2.83 8.23
C LEU A 125 7.11 2.15 9.36
N GLY A 126 6.69 0.96 9.76
CA GLY A 126 7.36 0.15 10.77
C GLY A 126 8.81 -0.14 10.43
N ILE A 127 9.08 -0.58 9.20
CA ILE A 127 10.43 -0.85 8.70
C ILE A 127 11.31 0.41 8.70
N ILE A 128 10.78 1.56 8.24
CA ILE A 128 11.55 2.82 8.21
C ILE A 128 11.88 3.30 9.63
N LEU A 129 10.92 3.22 10.55
CA LEU A 129 11.13 3.61 11.95
C LEU A 129 12.07 2.63 12.66
N PHE A 130 12.01 1.34 12.32
CA PHE A 130 12.84 0.30 12.92
C PHE A 130 14.34 0.46 12.62
N GLN A 131 14.68 1.00 11.45
CA GLN A 131 16.06 1.23 11.02
C GLN A 131 16.79 2.28 11.84
N ASP A 132 16.06 3.26 12.35
CA ASP A 132 16.63 4.37 13.11
C ASP A 132 16.59 4.05 14.60
N LEU A 133 17.76 4.05 15.24
CA LEU A 133 17.93 3.76 16.67
C LEU A 133 16.98 4.57 17.55
N GLN A 134 16.72 5.84 17.21
CA GLN A 134 15.88 6.73 17.99
C GLN A 134 14.39 6.36 17.89
N THR A 135 13.95 5.82 16.75
CA THR A 135 12.55 5.43 16.53
C THR A 135 12.33 3.93 16.54
N GLN A 136 13.36 3.13 16.84
CA GLN A 136 13.33 1.68 16.65
C GLN A 136 12.20 1.01 17.43
N GLN A 137 12.02 1.40 18.70
CA GLN A 137 10.97 0.84 19.54
C GLN A 137 9.57 1.18 19.02
N LEU A 138 9.40 2.37 18.42
CA LEU A 138 8.17 2.72 17.74
C LEU A 138 7.97 1.84 16.50
N GLY A 139 9.03 1.58 15.72
CA GLY A 139 9.01 0.63 14.60
C GLY A 139 8.55 -0.76 15.03
N VAL A 140 9.14 -1.33 16.08
CA VAL A 140 8.72 -2.63 16.65
C VAL A 140 7.25 -2.61 17.07
N LYS A 141 6.81 -1.56 17.76
CA LYS A 141 5.40 -1.41 18.17
C LYS A 141 4.46 -1.37 16.97
N THR A 142 4.82 -0.63 15.92
CA THR A 142 4.03 -0.54 14.68
C THR A 142 3.96 -1.90 13.98
N LEU A 143 5.09 -2.59 13.84
CA LEU A 143 5.17 -3.89 13.17
C LEU A 143 4.41 -4.99 13.93
N ASN A 144 4.48 -5.01 15.27
CA ASN A 144 3.73 -5.97 16.09
C ASN A 144 2.21 -5.79 15.96
N LYS A 145 1.74 -4.56 15.71
CA LYS A 145 0.31 -4.28 15.52
C LYS A 145 -0.22 -4.65 14.15
N LEU A 146 0.66 -4.93 13.19
CA LEU A 146 0.29 -5.19 11.79
C LEU A 146 -0.70 -6.35 11.64
N VAL A 147 -0.51 -7.43 12.42
CA VAL A 147 -1.36 -8.62 12.41
C VAL A 147 -2.75 -8.33 13.00
N ALA A 148 -2.82 -7.38 13.93
CA ALA A 148 -4.06 -6.99 14.61
C ALA A 148 -4.75 -5.76 13.98
N MET A 149 -4.29 -5.29 12.82
CA MET A 149 -4.96 -4.18 12.13
C MET A 149 -6.28 -4.67 11.53
N ASP A 150 -7.37 -4.11 12.04
CA ASP A 150 -8.71 -4.27 11.50
C ASP A 150 -8.75 -3.80 10.04
N LEU A 151 -9.18 -4.68 9.15
CA LEU A 151 -9.47 -4.31 7.77
C LEU A 151 -10.80 -3.52 7.75
N PRO A 152 -10.92 -2.48 6.92
CA PRO A 152 -12.21 -1.88 6.63
C PRO A 152 -13.14 -2.95 6.04
N GLY A 153 -14.15 -3.38 6.80
CA GLY A 153 -15.05 -4.48 6.43
C GLY A 153 -15.04 -5.70 7.35
N GLY A 154 -14.16 -5.72 8.37
CA GLY A 154 -13.98 -6.87 9.26
C GLY A 154 -13.26 -8.03 8.58
N PRO A 155 -12.62 -8.94 9.33
CA PRO A 155 -12.01 -10.12 8.74
C PRO A 155 -13.11 -11.00 8.14
N SER A 156 -12.99 -11.32 6.84
CA SER A 156 -13.76 -12.42 6.27
C SER A 156 -13.42 -13.73 7.01
N ALA A 157 -14.32 -14.71 7.06
CA ALA A 157 -14.09 -15.99 7.75
C ALA A 157 -12.80 -16.70 7.29
N HIS A 158 -12.32 -16.40 6.07
CA HIS A 158 -11.06 -16.87 5.51
C HIS A 158 -9.82 -16.14 6.06
N GLU A 159 -9.92 -14.86 6.43
CA GLU A 159 -8.80 -14.04 6.91
C GLU A 159 -8.43 -14.30 8.37
N SER A 160 -9.39 -14.71 9.19
CA SER A 160 -9.14 -15.13 10.59
C SER A 160 -8.25 -16.37 10.70
N LEU A 161 -8.05 -17.10 9.60
CA LEU A 161 -7.21 -18.29 9.49
C LEU A 161 -5.82 -18.00 8.91
N ILE A 162 -5.58 -16.79 8.39
CA ILE A 162 -4.30 -16.44 7.79
C ILE A 162 -3.27 -16.19 8.90
N SER A 163 -2.22 -17.00 8.93
CA SER A 163 -1.10 -16.81 9.87
C SER A 163 -0.50 -15.41 9.73
N GLY A 164 -0.14 -14.80 10.86
CA GLY A 164 0.47 -13.46 10.89
C GLY A 164 1.75 -13.37 10.04
N ASP A 165 2.49 -14.48 9.88
CA ASP A 165 3.68 -14.52 9.03
C ASP A 165 3.35 -14.39 7.54
N VAL A 166 2.21 -14.93 7.10
CA VAL A 166 1.71 -14.76 5.73
C VAL A 166 1.36 -13.30 5.46
N ILE A 167 0.72 -12.62 6.43
CA ILE A 167 0.40 -11.18 6.33
C ILE A 167 1.68 -10.36 6.20
N ILE A 168 2.68 -10.64 7.03
CA ILE A 168 3.99 -9.98 7.01
C ILE A 168 4.68 -10.22 5.65
N ALA A 169 4.71 -11.47 5.17
CA ALA A 169 5.33 -11.82 3.89
C ALA A 169 4.66 -11.13 2.70
N THR A 170 3.33 -11.04 2.68
CA THR A 170 2.57 -10.31 1.65
C THR A 170 2.88 -8.82 1.70
N CYS A 171 2.82 -8.20 2.90
CA CYS A 171 3.19 -6.79 3.06
C CYS A 171 4.62 -6.51 2.62
N ARG A 172 5.57 -7.41 2.93
CA ARG A 172 6.97 -7.33 2.50
C ARG A 172 7.10 -7.32 0.99
N ARG A 173 6.45 -8.25 0.29
CA ARG A 173 6.48 -8.34 -1.18
C ARG A 173 5.87 -7.10 -1.83
N GLU A 174 4.71 -6.65 -1.33
CA GLU A 174 4.01 -5.49 -1.88
C GLU A 174 4.76 -4.18 -1.63
N ALA A 175 5.29 -3.99 -0.42
CA ALA A 175 6.13 -2.83 -0.10
C ALA A 175 7.38 -2.81 -0.98
N ALA A 176 8.05 -3.96 -1.16
CA ALA A 176 9.23 -4.05 -2.01
C ALA A 176 8.90 -3.74 -3.48
N SER A 177 7.76 -4.25 -3.98
CA SER A 177 7.28 -3.90 -5.32
C SER A 177 7.02 -2.40 -5.44
N ALA A 178 6.32 -1.79 -4.47
CA ALA A 178 6.02 -0.36 -4.50
C ALA A 178 7.30 0.48 -4.46
N MET A 179 8.31 0.06 -3.68
CA MET A 179 9.60 0.73 -3.69
C MET A 179 10.30 0.60 -5.03
N ARG A 180 10.38 -0.59 -5.64
CA ARG A 180 10.97 -0.75 -6.98
C ARG A 180 10.26 0.09 -8.05
N ASP A 181 8.95 0.27 -7.94
CA ASP A 181 8.17 1.13 -8.84
C ASP A 181 8.51 2.62 -8.66
N ILE A 182 9.00 3.01 -7.47
CA ILE A 182 9.18 4.42 -7.07
C ILE A 182 10.66 4.85 -7.10
N THR A 183 11.57 3.98 -6.69
CA THR A 183 12.98 4.25 -6.45
C THR A 183 13.85 3.44 -7.39
N TRP A 184 14.76 4.12 -8.08
CA TRP A 184 15.76 3.49 -8.97
C TRP A 184 17.03 3.01 -8.26
N MET A 185 17.18 3.39 -7.00
CA MET A 185 18.32 3.01 -6.18
C MET A 185 17.98 1.77 -5.37
N ARG A 186 18.90 0.81 -5.31
CA ARG A 186 18.85 -0.22 -4.26
C ARG A 186 18.87 0.45 -2.91
N LEU A 187 17.92 0.06 -2.09
CA LEU A 187 17.82 0.57 -0.73
C LEU A 187 18.94 -0.05 0.09
N HIS A 188 19.91 0.77 0.50
CA HIS A 188 21.00 0.29 1.36
C HIS A 188 20.51 0.24 2.80
N LEU A 189 19.65 -0.74 3.06
CA LEU A 189 19.30 -1.14 4.41
C LEU A 189 20.53 -1.72 5.05
N ARG A 190 20.81 -1.31 6.30
CA ARG A 190 21.87 -1.88 7.12
C ARG A 190 21.21 -2.76 8.18
N PRO A 191 20.94 -4.05 7.89
CA PRO A 191 20.60 -5.00 8.93
C PRO A 191 21.68 -4.94 10.01
N ARG A 192 21.27 -5.03 11.27
CA ARG A 192 22.26 -5.18 12.34
C ARG A 192 22.97 -6.52 12.20
N GLY A 193 24.16 -6.59 12.79
CA GLY A 193 24.89 -7.85 12.89
C GLY A 193 24.03 -8.96 13.51
N PRO A 194 24.35 -10.22 13.19
CA PRO A 194 23.58 -11.37 13.69
C PRO A 194 23.55 -11.38 15.22
N CYS A 195 22.46 -11.91 15.77
CA CYS A 195 22.35 -12.13 17.21
C CYS A 195 23.48 -13.07 17.68
N THR A 196 24.04 -12.83 18.86
CA THR A 196 25.08 -13.68 19.45
C THR A 196 24.55 -15.03 19.93
N ASN A 197 23.22 -15.16 20.10
CA ASN A 197 22.59 -16.42 20.47
C ASN A 197 22.53 -17.36 19.26
N ARG A 198 23.23 -18.50 19.34
CA ARG A 198 23.31 -19.53 18.28
C ARG A 198 21.96 -20.20 17.96
N LEU A 199 20.98 -20.13 18.86
CA LEU A 199 19.63 -20.65 18.65
C LEU A 199 18.66 -19.59 18.07
N CYS A 200 19.13 -18.36 17.85
CA CYS A 200 18.32 -17.30 17.25
C CYS A 200 18.50 -17.29 15.72
N GLY A 201 17.39 -17.27 14.98
CA GLY A 201 17.38 -17.31 13.52
C GLY A 201 17.51 -18.71 12.93
N ILE A 202 17.36 -19.77 13.73
CA ILE A 202 17.28 -21.15 13.25
C ILE A 202 15.85 -21.50 12.84
N VAL A 203 15.69 -22.36 11.84
CA VAL A 203 14.39 -22.88 11.42
C VAL A 203 13.87 -23.86 12.48
N GLU A 204 12.64 -23.65 12.97
CA GLU A 204 12.06 -24.50 14.04
C GLU A 204 11.53 -25.83 13.53
N ASN A 205 11.00 -25.86 12.31
CA ASN A 205 10.44 -27.05 11.69
C ASN A 205 10.81 -27.06 10.19
N PRO A 206 11.99 -27.59 9.83
CA PRO A 206 12.46 -27.60 8.44
C PRO A 206 11.49 -28.31 7.49
N ASP A 207 10.78 -29.32 7.99
CA ASP A 207 9.88 -30.16 7.20
C ASP A 207 8.44 -29.62 7.10
N LYS A 208 8.15 -28.46 7.73
CA LYS A 208 6.81 -27.85 7.76
C LYS A 208 6.84 -26.40 7.31
N ALA A 209 7.49 -26.13 6.17
CA ALA A 209 7.25 -24.87 5.47
C ALA A 209 5.76 -24.76 5.13
N ASP A 210 5.17 -23.59 5.38
CA ASP A 210 3.78 -23.35 5.01
C ASP A 210 3.65 -23.46 3.47
N PRO A 211 2.86 -24.42 2.94
CA PRO A 211 2.82 -24.70 1.50
C PRO A 211 2.32 -23.53 0.64
N TRP A 212 1.57 -22.61 1.25
CA TRP A 212 0.91 -21.49 0.55
C TRP A 212 1.77 -20.23 0.52
N SER A 213 2.67 -20.09 1.50
CA SER A 213 3.55 -18.92 1.61
C SER A 213 5.01 -19.21 1.28
N GLY A 214 5.44 -20.48 1.38
CA GLY A 214 6.85 -20.86 1.30
C GLY A 214 7.69 -20.28 2.44
N GLU A 215 7.05 -19.79 3.51
CA GLU A 215 7.75 -19.24 4.67
C GLU A 215 8.14 -20.35 5.65
N GLU A 216 9.42 -20.37 6.01
CA GLU A 216 9.92 -21.16 7.12
C GLU A 216 9.61 -20.45 8.46
N SER A 217 9.26 -21.23 9.48
CA SER A 217 9.15 -20.72 10.85
C SER A 217 10.54 -20.63 11.48
N PHE A 218 10.88 -19.47 12.03
CA PHE A 218 12.18 -19.22 12.66
C PHE A 218 12.03 -18.94 14.15
N ARG A 219 12.93 -19.49 14.95
CA ARG A 219 13.04 -19.17 16.37
C ARG A 219 13.78 -17.86 16.56
N PHE A 220 13.24 -16.95 17.35
CA PHE A 220 13.93 -15.72 17.74
C PHE A 220 13.99 -15.56 19.25
N CYS A 221 15.14 -15.13 19.77
CA CYS A 221 15.30 -14.86 21.20
C CYS A 221 14.62 -13.55 21.65
N SER A 222 14.21 -12.70 20.71
CA SER A 222 13.52 -11.43 20.99
C SER A 222 12.76 -10.91 19.76
N GLN A 223 11.79 -10.02 19.98
CA GLN A 223 11.12 -9.28 18.90
C GLN A 223 12.09 -8.44 18.07
N LEU A 224 13.13 -7.89 18.72
CA LEU A 224 14.18 -7.14 18.03
C LEU A 224 14.90 -8.02 17.00
N CYS A 225 15.22 -9.27 17.35
CA CYS A 225 15.84 -10.21 16.42
C CYS A 225 14.89 -10.63 15.30
N ARG A 226 13.60 -10.87 15.60
CA ARG A 226 12.57 -11.13 14.59
C ARG A 226 12.51 -10.02 13.54
N TRP A 227 12.39 -8.76 13.97
CA TRP A 227 12.30 -7.62 13.05
C TRP A 227 13.62 -7.28 12.35
N THR A 228 14.76 -7.60 12.97
CA THR A 228 16.07 -7.51 12.31
C THR A 228 16.18 -8.52 11.16
N HIS A 229 15.71 -9.75 11.37
CA HIS A 229 15.63 -10.76 10.33
C HIS A 229 14.63 -10.38 9.23
N GLU A 230 13.48 -9.83 9.61
CA GLU A 230 12.49 -9.32 8.65
C GLU A 230 13.06 -8.18 7.79
N LEU A 231 13.81 -7.26 8.39
CA LEU A 231 14.51 -6.19 7.66
C LEU A 231 15.53 -6.77 6.66
N TYR A 232 16.23 -7.85 7.03
CA TYR A 232 17.14 -8.55 6.12
C TYR A 232 16.39 -9.18 4.94
N LYS A 233 15.27 -9.88 5.19
CA LYS A 233 14.40 -10.41 4.13
C LYS A 233 13.92 -9.29 3.20
N PHE A 234 13.48 -8.17 3.75
CA PHE A 234 13.03 -7.01 2.97
C PHE A 234 14.16 -6.42 2.11
N SER A 235 15.36 -6.26 2.66
CA SER A 235 16.52 -5.73 1.94
C SER A 235 16.96 -6.56 0.74
N LYS A 236 16.65 -7.86 0.72
CA LYS A 236 16.94 -8.71 -0.44
C LYS A 236 16.00 -8.43 -1.62
N LEU A 237 14.85 -7.82 -1.37
CA LEU A 237 13.83 -7.55 -2.38
C LEU A 237 13.92 -6.13 -2.95
N THR A 238 14.73 -5.24 -2.37
CA THR A 238 14.69 -3.79 -2.61
C THR A 238 16.04 -3.25 -3.02
#